data_AF-A0A392QCV3-F1
#
_entry.id   AF-A0A392QCV3-F1
#
_cell.length_a   1.000
_cell.length_b   1.000
_cell.length_c   1.000
_cell.angle_alpha   90.00
_cell.angle_beta   90.00
_cell.angle_gamma   90.00
#
_symmetry.space_group_name_H-M   'P 1'
#
loop_
_entity.id
_entity.type
_entity.pdbx_description
1 polymer ?
#
loop_
_entity_poly.entity_id
_entity_poly.type
_entity_poly.pdbx_seq_one_letter_code
_entity_poly.pdbx_strand_id
1 'polypeptide(L)'
;MKKKEEQRLQRAEVHAAMSIAGVAAALSAIASENSKNETNEDRESAIASAAALVAAQCAKVAEAMGAKKEDLRSVIGSAMNGTTTASDILTLTAAAATC
;
A
#
# COMPACT_ATOMS: atom_id res chain seq x y z
N MET A 1 -32.57 -8.86 0.87
CA MET A 1 -31.75 -7.88 1.62
C MET A 1 -30.30 -8.32 1.81
N LYS A 2 -29.99 -9.63 1.96
CA LYS A 2 -28.61 -10.17 2.11
C LYS A 2 -27.59 -9.73 1.03
N LYS A 3 -27.97 -9.74 -0.26
CA LYS A 3 -27.09 -9.33 -1.38
C LYS A 3 -26.58 -7.88 -1.33
N LYS A 4 -27.31 -6.96 -0.68
CA LYS A 4 -26.95 -5.53 -0.63
C LYS A 4 -25.92 -5.23 0.46
N GLU A 5 -25.87 -6.07 1.49
CA GLU A 5 -24.94 -5.98 2.61
C GLU A 5 -23.58 -6.62 2.26
N GLU A 6 -23.62 -7.76 1.56
CA GLU A 6 -22.43 -8.44 1.01
C GLU A 6 -21.64 -7.56 0.03
N GLN A 7 -22.33 -6.84 -0.85
CA GLN A 7 -21.70 -5.84 -1.74
C GLN A 7 -21.16 -4.60 -1.01
N ARG A 8 -21.62 -4.31 0.22
CA ARG A 8 -21.07 -3.21 1.03
C ARG A 8 -19.82 -3.67 1.76
N LEU A 9 -19.84 -4.88 2.32
CA LEU A 9 -18.69 -5.47 2.98
C LEU A 9 -17.51 -5.64 2.00
N GLN A 10 -17.77 -6.19 0.81
CA GLN A 10 -16.76 -6.37 -0.22
C GLN A 10 -16.10 -5.05 -0.67
N ARG A 11 -16.85 -3.95 -0.72
CA ARG A 11 -16.30 -2.63 -1.07
C ARG A 11 -15.41 -2.03 0.03
N ALA A 12 -15.77 -2.24 1.30
CA ALA A 12 -14.93 -1.81 2.42
C ALA A 12 -13.62 -2.60 2.43
N GLU A 13 -13.69 -3.93 2.23
CA GLU A 13 -12.51 -4.80 2.18
C GLU A 13 -11.57 -4.45 1.01
N VAL A 14 -12.11 -4.13 -0.18
CA VAL A 14 -11.30 -3.62 -1.31
C VAL A 14 -10.55 -2.36 -0.92
N HIS A 15 -11.23 -1.39 -0.31
CA HIS A 15 -10.63 -0.11 0.06
C HIS A 15 -9.56 -0.27 1.16
N ALA A 16 -9.78 -1.19 2.11
CA ALA A 16 -8.78 -1.56 3.11
C ALA A 16 -7.53 -2.15 2.47
N ALA A 17 -7.68 -3.14 1.59
CA ALA A 17 -6.56 -3.78 0.92
C ALA A 17 -5.78 -2.80 0.02
N MET A 18 -6.47 -1.89 -0.68
CA MET A 18 -5.82 -0.83 -1.47
C MET A 18 -5.04 0.16 -0.60
N SER A 19 -5.61 0.56 0.54
CA SER A 19 -4.95 1.48 1.47
C SER A 19 -3.69 0.87 2.07
N ILE A 20 -3.74 -0.40 2.49
CA ILE A 20 -2.57 -1.14 3.00
C ILE A 20 -1.52 -1.32 1.90
N ALA A 21 -1.93 -1.62 0.66
CA ALA A 21 -1.01 -1.71 -0.47
C ALA A 21 -0.27 -0.38 -0.72
N GLY A 22 -0.97 0.75 -0.62
CA GLY A 22 -0.37 2.08 -0.69
C GLY A 22 0.65 2.34 0.42
N VAL A 23 0.30 2.05 1.68
CA VAL A 23 1.24 2.21 2.82
C VAL A 23 2.50 1.38 2.60
N ALA A 24 2.35 0.10 2.23
CA ALA A 24 3.47 -0.79 2.00
C ALA A 24 4.34 -0.32 0.82
N ALA A 25 3.74 0.20 -0.25
CA ALA A 25 4.46 0.78 -1.37
C ALA A 25 5.28 2.03 -0.99
N ALA A 26 4.71 2.92 -0.17
CA ALA A 26 5.40 4.08 0.36
C ALA A 26 6.60 3.68 1.24
N LEU A 27 6.40 2.71 2.15
CA LEU A 27 7.47 2.19 2.99
C LEU A 27 8.59 1.54 2.16
N SER A 28 8.24 0.83 1.08
CA SER A 28 9.21 0.27 0.15
C SER A 28 10.07 1.35 -0.49
N ALA A 29 9.47 2.45 -0.94
CA ALA A 29 10.20 3.54 -1.57
C ALA A 29 11.14 4.24 -0.57
N ILE A 30 10.65 4.52 0.64
CA ILE A 30 11.44 5.18 1.70
C ILE A 30 12.63 4.33 2.12
N ALA A 31 12.42 3.03 2.34
CA ALA A 31 13.50 2.12 2.69
C ALA A 31 14.53 2.03 1.55
N SER A 32 14.07 2.05 0.29
CA SER A 32 14.98 2.06 -0.87
C SER A 32 15.73 3.39 -1.06
N GLU A 33 15.20 4.51 -0.56
CA GLU A 33 15.91 5.79 -0.50
C GLU A 33 16.91 5.81 0.67
N ASN A 34 16.53 5.27 1.83
CA ASN A 34 17.39 5.16 3.01
C ASN A 34 18.60 4.24 2.77
N SER A 35 18.44 3.17 1.98
CA SER A 35 19.53 2.25 1.66
C SER A 35 20.68 2.95 0.92
N LYS A 36 20.42 4.08 0.25
CA LYS A 36 21.44 4.89 -0.44
C LYS A 36 22.31 5.74 0.51
N ASN A 37 21.93 5.88 1.78
CA ASN A 37 22.60 6.74 2.77
C ASN A 37 23.54 5.95 3.73
N GLU A 38 24.14 4.86 3.23
CA GLU A 38 25.22 4.00 3.77
C GLU A 38 25.08 3.39 5.18
N THR A 39 24.22 3.92 6.07
CA THR A 39 24.28 3.53 7.49
C THR A 39 23.71 2.13 7.77
N ASN A 40 22.91 1.55 6.87
CA ASN A 40 22.35 0.19 7.01
C ASN A 40 21.79 -0.35 5.67
N GLU A 41 22.56 -0.27 4.57
CA GLU A 41 22.08 -0.61 3.21
C GLU A 41 21.39 -1.99 3.12
N ASP A 42 22.01 -3.04 3.64
CA ASP A 42 21.47 -4.41 3.59
C ASP A 42 20.11 -4.53 4.30
N ARG A 43 19.98 -3.88 5.47
CA ARG A 43 18.75 -3.90 6.26
C ARG A 43 17.64 -3.12 5.55
N GLU A 44 17.94 -1.92 5.08
CA GLU A 44 16.96 -1.07 4.39
C GLU A 44 16.52 -1.70 3.06
N SER A 45 17.43 -2.35 2.31
CA SER A 45 17.11 -3.13 1.11
C SER A 45 16.20 -4.33 1.40
N ALA A 46 16.47 -5.04 2.51
CA ALA A 46 15.60 -6.12 2.97
C ALA A 46 14.21 -5.61 3.39
N ILE A 47 14.13 -4.48 4.10
CA ILE A 47 12.87 -3.81 4.46
C ILE A 47 12.10 -3.39 3.20
N ALA A 48 12.77 -2.77 2.23
CA ALA A 48 12.18 -2.37 0.97
C ALA A 48 11.57 -3.57 0.23
N SER A 49 12.33 -4.66 0.12
CA SER A 49 11.88 -5.90 -0.52
C SER A 49 10.67 -6.53 0.19
N ALA A 50 10.69 -6.55 1.52
CA ALA A 50 9.57 -7.06 2.32
C ALA A 50 8.31 -6.19 2.15
N ALA A 51 8.47 -4.86 2.19
CA ALA A 51 7.38 -3.93 1.99
C ALA A 51 6.79 -4.02 0.57
N ALA A 52 7.62 -4.16 -0.46
CA ALA A 52 7.18 -4.39 -1.83
C ALA A 52 6.37 -5.71 -1.97
N LEU A 53 6.81 -6.78 -1.29
CA LEU A 53 6.07 -8.05 -1.26
C LEU A 53 4.69 -7.90 -0.61
N VAL A 54 4.61 -7.18 0.52
CA VAL A 54 3.34 -6.89 1.20
C VAL A 54 2.43 -6.06 0.29
N ALA A 55 2.95 -5.01 -0.34
CA ALA A 55 2.21 -4.20 -1.29
C ALA A 55 1.64 -5.05 -2.43
N ALA A 56 2.44 -5.94 -3.00
CA ALA A 56 2.03 -6.85 -4.05
C ALA A 56 0.97 -7.88 -3.59
N GLN A 57 1.01 -8.34 -2.33
CA GLN A 57 -0.03 -9.24 -1.81
C GLN A 57 -1.34 -8.51 -1.51
N CYS A 58 -1.27 -7.33 -0.90
CA CYS A 58 -2.45 -6.50 -0.66
C CYS A 58 -3.11 -6.07 -1.98
N ALA A 59 -2.31 -5.80 -3.00
CA ALA A 59 -2.75 -5.58 -4.37
C ALA A 59 -3.55 -6.78 -4.93
N LYS A 60 -2.99 -7.99 -4.85
CA LYS A 60 -3.67 -9.22 -5.30
C LYS A 60 -4.97 -9.48 -4.54
N VAL A 61 -4.98 -9.23 -3.24
CA VAL A 61 -6.16 -9.36 -2.39
C VAL A 61 -7.22 -8.34 -2.80
N ALA A 62 -6.84 -7.07 -3.02
CA ALA A 62 -7.74 -6.05 -3.53
C ALA A 62 -8.33 -6.42 -4.90
N GLU A 63 -7.50 -6.91 -5.83
CA GLU A 63 -7.93 -7.38 -7.15
C GLU A 63 -8.93 -8.55 -7.05
N ALA A 64 -8.65 -9.54 -6.19
CA ALA A 64 -9.55 -10.67 -5.96
C ALA A 64 -10.90 -10.23 -5.36
N MET A 65 -10.92 -9.14 -4.61
CA MET A 65 -12.12 -8.55 -4.04
C MET A 65 -12.84 -7.58 -4.99
N GLY A 66 -12.28 -7.29 -6.17
CA GLY A 66 -12.91 -6.50 -7.23
C GLY A 66 -12.31 -5.12 -7.49
N ALA A 67 -11.12 -4.82 -6.95
CA ALA A 67 -10.39 -3.61 -7.30
C ALA A 67 -9.97 -3.60 -8.77
N LYS A 68 -10.00 -2.44 -9.42
CA LYS A 68 -9.46 -2.30 -10.78
C LYS A 68 -7.94 -2.20 -10.72
N LYS A 69 -7.28 -2.90 -11.64
CA LYS A 69 -5.82 -2.84 -11.82
C LYS A 69 -5.30 -1.42 -12.04
N GLU A 70 -6.06 -0.58 -12.72
CA GLU A 70 -5.73 0.83 -12.99
C GLU A 70 -5.68 1.65 -11.70
N ASP A 71 -6.71 1.52 -10.85
CA ASP A 71 -6.80 2.21 -9.56
C ASP A 71 -5.65 1.77 -8.64
N LEU A 72 -5.36 0.47 -8.63
CA LEU A 72 -4.26 -0.11 -7.86
C LEU A 72 -2.89 0.40 -8.31
N ARG A 73 -2.64 0.43 -9.63
CA ARG A 73 -1.42 0.99 -10.21
C ARG A 73 -1.27 2.48 -9.89
N SER A 74 -2.36 3.22 -9.92
CA SER A 74 -2.38 4.65 -9.58
C SER A 74 -1.99 4.88 -8.11
N VAL A 75 -2.61 4.14 -7.18
CA VAL A 75 -2.31 4.25 -5.73
C VAL A 75 -0.88 3.85 -5.43
N ILE A 76 -0.43 2.68 -5.91
CA ILE A 76 0.92 2.18 -5.67
C ILE A 76 1.97 3.08 -6.32
N GLY A 77 1.76 3.49 -7.58
CA GLY A 77 2.68 4.36 -8.30
C GLY A 77 2.81 5.74 -7.65
N SER A 78 1.70 6.30 -7.16
CA SER A 78 1.71 7.57 -6.43
C SER A 78 2.42 7.45 -5.08
N ALA A 79 2.23 6.33 -4.38
CA ALA A 79 2.89 6.05 -3.11
C ALA A 79 4.39 5.78 -3.24
N MET A 80 4.85 5.28 -4.39
CA MET A 80 6.28 5.08 -4.67
C MET A 80 7.00 6.34 -5.14
N ASN A 81 6.29 7.45 -5.38
CA ASN A 81 6.90 8.67 -5.87
C ASN A 81 7.80 9.29 -4.79
N GLY A 82 9.05 9.65 -5.12
CA GLY A 82 10.06 10.13 -4.15
C GLY A 82 9.73 11.46 -3.45
N THR A 83 8.55 12.04 -3.68
CA THR A 83 8.04 13.23 -3.00
C THR A 83 7.16 12.90 -1.79
N THR A 84 6.95 11.61 -1.46
CA THR A 84 6.12 11.20 -0.32
C THR A 84 6.70 11.74 0.99
N THR A 85 5.94 12.63 1.62
CA THR A 85 6.30 13.27 2.89
C THR A 85 5.86 12.44 4.09
N ALA A 86 6.40 12.74 5.27
CA ALA A 86 5.94 12.12 6.53
C ALA A 86 4.42 12.33 6.76
N SER A 87 3.87 13.49 6.36
CA SER A 87 2.42 13.76 6.43
C SER A 87 1.60 12.87 5.50
N ASP A 88 2.13 12.54 4.31
CA ASP A 88 1.45 11.64 3.37
C ASP A 88 1.37 10.22 3.93
N ILE A 89 2.46 9.74 4.55
CA ILE A 89 2.50 8.42 5.19
C ILE A 89 1.51 8.34 6.35
N LEU A 90 1.48 9.37 7.20
CA LEU A 90 0.54 9.44 8.32
C LEU A 90 -0.91 9.42 7.83
N THR A 91 -1.20 10.16 6.75
CA THR A 91 -2.53 10.19 6.14
C THR A 91 -2.90 8.84 5.56
N LEU A 92 -1.98 8.18 4.84
CA LEU A 92 -2.18 6.87 4.24
C LEU A 92 -2.37 5.77 5.29
N THR A 93 -1.64 5.88 6.40
CA THR A 93 -1.76 4.98 7.56
C THR A 93 -3.11 5.17 8.26
N ALA A 94 -3.52 6.43 8.48
CA ALA A 94 -4.83 6.73 9.06
C ALA A 94 -5.97 6.22 8.17
N ALA A 95 -5.85 6.39 6.86
CA ALA A 95 -6.80 5.84 5.89
C ALA A 95 -6.87 4.31 6.03
N ALA A 96 -5.73 3.61 6.01
CA ALA A 96 -5.68 2.15 6.16
C ALA A 96 -6.29 1.65 7.49
N ALA A 97 -6.13 2.39 8.59
CA ALA A 97 -6.69 2.04 9.89
C ALA A 97 -8.23 2.23 10.00
N THR A 98 -8.83 2.99 9.09
CA THR A 98 -10.26 3.34 9.13
C THR A 98 -11.12 2.49 8.18
N CYS A 99 -10.49 1.65 7.35
CA CYS A 99 -11.16 0.87 6.30
C CYS A 99 -11.67 -0.50 6.78
#